data_AF-A0A1S1U496-F1
#
_entry.id   AF-A0A1S1U496-F1
#
_cell.length_a   1.000
_cell.length_b   1.000
_cell.length_c   1.000
_cell.angle_alpha   90.00
_cell.angle_beta   90.00
_cell.angle_gamma   90.00
#
_symmetry.space_group_name_H-M   'P 1'
#
loop_
_entity.id
_entity.type
_entity.pdbx_description
1 polymer ?
#
loop_
_entity_poly.entity_id
_entity_poly.type
_entity_poly.pdbx_seq_one_letter_code
_entity_poly.pdbx_strand_id
1 'polypeptide(L)'
;MAGLLGAAAQAHGQLYVCADAQGHKTYTDKRAGAHCQLLDLPGAMTEPPRKTAPLAGAPARPATQAVATAAPAAGAFPKVDGAEQRARDLDRRQILLDELRSEEQKLAAQRLEFNEGQPERQGNERNYAKYQERAAQLKENINRTQQNVEALKREIANIR
;
A
#
# COMPACT_ATOMS: atom_id res chain seq x y z
N MET A 1 35.39 17.66 -0.54
CA MET A 1 34.03 17.14 -0.79
C MET A 1 33.86 15.87 0.03
N ALA A 2 33.14 15.95 1.16
CA ALA A 2 32.87 14.83 2.05
C ALA A 2 31.54 14.19 1.66
N GLY A 3 31.55 12.94 1.22
CA GLY A 3 30.35 12.18 0.89
C GLY A 3 29.71 11.62 2.15
N LEU A 4 28.46 11.99 2.42
CA LEU A 4 27.62 11.29 3.39
C LEU A 4 27.05 10.02 2.73
N LEU A 5 27.49 8.85 3.20
CA LEU A 5 26.86 7.58 2.93
C LEU A 5 25.64 7.43 3.85
N GLY A 6 24.44 7.49 3.28
CA GLY A 6 23.19 7.21 3.98
C GLY A 6 23.08 5.71 4.29
N ALA A 7 22.96 5.36 5.57
CA ALA A 7 22.65 4.01 6.02
C ALA A 7 21.15 3.73 5.80
N ALA A 8 20.82 2.78 4.93
CA ALA A 8 19.47 2.25 4.84
C ALA A 8 19.23 1.32 6.04
N ALA A 9 18.39 1.75 6.99
CA ALA A 9 17.86 0.88 8.02
C ALA A 9 16.80 -0.04 7.39
N GLN A 10 17.16 -1.29 7.15
CA GLN A 10 16.19 -2.30 6.71
C GLN A 10 15.54 -2.95 7.93
N ALA A 11 14.28 -2.62 8.19
CA ALA A 11 13.45 -3.29 9.17
C ALA A 11 12.88 -4.59 8.57
N HIS A 12 13.47 -5.73 8.92
CA HIS A 12 12.97 -7.04 8.51
C HIS A 12 12.19 -7.68 9.67
N GLY A 13 10.86 -7.66 9.59
CA GLY A 13 9.96 -8.20 10.61
C GLY A 13 9.75 -9.71 10.45
N GLN A 14 10.05 -10.48 11.50
CA GLN A 14 9.70 -11.90 11.59
C GLN A 14 8.20 -12.04 11.88
N LEU A 15 7.46 -12.78 11.07
CA LEU A 15 6.02 -13.00 11.29
C LEU A 15 5.78 -14.34 11.98
N TYR A 16 4.98 -14.33 13.04
CA TYR A 16 4.58 -15.51 13.81
C TYR A 16 3.09 -15.76 13.65
N VAL A 17 2.71 -17.04 13.60
CA VAL A 17 1.32 -17.49 13.71
C VAL A 17 1.12 -18.12 15.09
N CYS A 18 0.22 -17.54 15.89
CA CYS A 18 -0.14 -18.01 17.21
C CYS A 18 -1.51 -18.67 17.16
N ALA A 19 -1.63 -19.89 17.69
CA ALA A 19 -2.91 -20.57 17.85
C ALA A 19 -3.34 -20.54 19.33
N ASP A 20 -4.57 -20.12 19.62
CA ASP A 20 -5.11 -20.19 20.97
C ASP A 20 -5.72 -21.58 21.31
N ALA A 21 -6.16 -21.75 22.55
CA ALA A 21 -6.77 -23.00 23.02
C ALA A 21 -8.09 -23.36 22.30
N GLN A 22 -8.67 -22.43 21.55
CA GLN A 22 -9.92 -22.57 20.79
C GLN A 22 -9.66 -22.78 19.30
N GLY A 23 -8.39 -22.76 18.87
CA GLY A 23 -7.97 -23.00 17.49
C GLY A 23 -7.94 -21.75 16.60
N HIS A 24 -8.16 -20.55 17.15
CA HIS A 24 -8.05 -19.31 16.37
C HIS A 24 -6.59 -18.95 16.13
N LYS A 25 -6.27 -18.66 14.87
CA LYS A 25 -4.93 -18.26 14.42
C LYS A 25 -4.82 -16.75 14.37
N THR A 26 -3.81 -16.20 15.02
CA THR A 26 -3.47 -14.78 14.99
C THR A 26 -2.05 -14.59 14.46
N TYR A 27 -1.82 -13.53 13.68
CA TYR A 27 -0.51 -13.22 13.10
C TYR A 27 0.10 -12.02 13.83
N THR A 28 1.35 -12.14 14.26
CA THR A 28 2.05 -11.12 15.07
C THR A 28 3.51 -11.02 14.67
N ASP A 29 4.08 -9.82 14.81
CA ASP A 29 5.50 -9.51 14.59
C ASP A 29 6.39 -9.90 15.79
N LYS A 30 5.79 -10.26 16.93
CA LYS A 30 6.49 -10.63 18.17
C LYS A 30 6.07 -12.02 18.66
N ARG A 31 7.05 -12.86 19.01
CA ARG A 31 6.79 -14.19 19.59
C ARG A 31 6.11 -14.05 20.96
N ALA A 32 4.80 -14.33 21.01
CA ALA A 32 3.97 -14.21 22.21
C ALA A 32 3.83 -15.53 23.03
N GLY A 33 4.81 -16.44 22.92
CA GLY A 33 4.86 -17.68 23.72
C GLY A 33 5.04 -18.96 22.89
N ALA A 34 4.90 -20.12 23.55
CA ALA A 34 5.12 -21.44 22.94
C ALA A 34 4.05 -21.81 21.89
N HIS A 35 2.87 -21.21 21.97
CA HIS A 35 1.77 -21.39 21.03
C HIS A 35 1.93 -20.56 19.73
N CYS A 36 3.05 -19.85 19.60
CA CYS A 36 3.41 -19.05 18.43
C CYS A 36 4.53 -19.73 17.63
N GLN A 37 4.23 -20.09 16.39
CA GLN A 37 5.19 -20.66 15.44
C GLN A 37 5.66 -19.57 14.48
N LEU A 38 6.96 -19.55 14.17
CA LEU A 38 7.49 -18.63 13.16
C LEU A 38 6.93 -19.07 11.81
N LEU A 39 6.25 -18.15 11.12
CA LEU A 39 5.76 -18.41 9.78
C LEU A 39 6.92 -18.15 8.82
N ASP A 40 7.43 -19.22 8.22
CA ASP A 40 8.39 -19.10 7.13
C ASP A 40 7.62 -18.71 5.87
N LEU A 41 7.71 -17.44 5.49
CA LEU A 41 7.10 -16.95 4.25
C LEU A 41 8.07 -17.28 3.10
N PRO A 42 7.76 -18.26 2.23
CA PRO A 42 8.60 -18.52 1.06
C PRO A 42 8.55 -17.29 0.14
N GLY A 43 9.59 -16.46 0.21
CA GLY A 43 9.70 -15.18 -0.50
C GLY A 43 10.22 -14.02 0.37
N ALA A 44 10.19 -14.14 1.70
CA ALA A 44 10.99 -13.29 2.57
C ALA A 44 12.40 -13.91 2.64
N MET A 45 13.41 -13.23 2.11
CA MET A 45 14.80 -13.70 2.16
C MET A 45 15.25 -13.77 3.63
N THR A 46 15.08 -14.92 4.28
CA THR A 46 15.67 -15.22 5.58
C THR A 46 17.14 -15.53 5.34
N GLU A 47 17.99 -14.52 5.56
CA GLU A 47 19.45 -14.70 5.55
C GLU A 47 19.82 -15.77 6.60
N PRO A 48 20.69 -16.74 6.26
CA PRO A 48 21.03 -17.84 7.17
C PRO A 48 21.67 -17.29 8.46
N PRO A 49 21.54 -18.01 9.60
CA PRO A 49 22.08 -17.55 10.87
C PRO A 49 23.60 -17.38 10.77
N ARG A 50 24.08 -16.16 11.03
CA ARG A 50 25.51 -15.85 11.10
C ARG A 50 26.13 -16.69 12.22
N LYS A 51 26.93 -17.70 11.86
CA LYS A 51 27.77 -18.41 12.81
C LYS A 51 28.83 -17.43 13.31
N THR A 52 28.75 -17.02 14.57
CA THR A 52 29.87 -16.40 15.27
C THR A 52 30.98 -17.44 15.39
N ALA A 53 32.05 -17.28 14.62
CA ALA A 53 33.24 -18.11 14.75
C ALA A 53 34.06 -17.65 15.98
N PRO A 54 34.52 -18.55 16.85
CA PRO A 54 35.75 -18.33 17.58
C PRO A 54 36.96 -18.77 16.73
N LEU A 55 38.04 -18.00 16.85
CA LEU A 55 39.35 -18.28 16.28
C LEU A 55 39.94 -19.56 16.88
N ALA A 56 40.30 -20.54 16.03
CA ALA A 56 41.57 -21.30 16.02
C ALA A 56 41.46 -22.66 15.30
N GLY A 57 42.44 -22.96 14.43
CA GLY A 57 42.95 -24.33 14.18
C GLY A 57 42.31 -25.15 13.05
N ALA A 58 43.12 -25.50 12.03
CA ALA A 58 42.87 -26.46 10.94
C ALA A 58 42.78 -27.95 11.43
N PRO A 59 42.55 -29.00 10.59
CA PRO A 59 42.42 -29.09 9.12
C PRO A 59 41.24 -29.95 8.57
N ALA A 60 41.20 -30.04 7.24
CA ALA A 60 40.18 -30.56 6.30
C ALA A 60 39.54 -31.94 6.55
N ARG A 61 38.28 -32.11 6.08
CA ARG A 61 37.63 -33.38 5.66
C ARG A 61 36.37 -33.12 4.78
N PRO A 62 35.89 -34.12 3.99
CA PRO A 62 35.48 -33.95 2.60
C PRO A 62 34.04 -33.50 2.36
N ALA A 63 33.83 -32.95 1.16
CA ALA A 63 32.57 -32.44 0.63
C ALA A 63 31.47 -33.51 0.57
N THR A 64 30.41 -33.31 1.34
CA THR A 64 29.09 -33.89 1.06
C THR A 64 28.34 -32.96 0.12
N GLN A 65 27.86 -33.53 -0.98
CA GLN A 65 27.14 -32.87 -2.04
C GLN A 65 25.91 -32.15 -1.47
N ALA A 66 25.97 -30.83 -1.43
CA ALA A 66 24.78 -30.00 -1.29
C ALA A 66 23.99 -30.15 -2.60
N VAL A 67 22.85 -30.83 -2.52
CA VAL A 67 21.84 -30.82 -3.56
C VAL A 67 21.48 -29.35 -3.78
N ALA A 68 21.92 -28.78 -4.90
CA ALA A 68 21.54 -27.44 -5.30
C ALA A 68 20.02 -27.48 -5.53
N THR A 69 19.25 -26.98 -4.57
CA THR A 69 17.87 -26.57 -4.82
C THR A 69 17.96 -25.46 -5.86
N ALA A 70 17.61 -25.81 -7.10
CA ALA A 70 17.53 -24.88 -8.19
C ALA A 70 16.68 -23.69 -7.74
N ALA A 71 17.29 -22.49 -7.70
CA ALA A 71 16.53 -21.26 -7.59
C ALA A 71 15.44 -21.29 -8.67
N PRO A 72 14.19 -20.90 -8.38
CA PRO A 72 13.17 -20.84 -9.41
C PRO A 72 13.71 -19.93 -10.50
N ALA A 73 13.85 -20.48 -11.72
CA ALA A 73 14.32 -19.73 -12.86
C ALA A 73 13.50 -18.44 -12.97
N ALA A 74 14.18 -17.31 -13.15
CA ALA A 74 13.55 -16.02 -13.41
C ALA A 74 12.64 -16.16 -14.65
N GLY A 75 11.37 -16.47 -14.42
CA GLY A 75 10.47 -16.94 -15.47
C GLY A 75 9.27 -17.76 -14.98
N ALA A 76 9.27 -18.24 -13.74
CA ALA A 76 8.17 -19.05 -13.18
C ALA A 76 7.02 -18.22 -12.53
N PHE A 77 6.82 -16.96 -12.94
CA PHE A 77 5.60 -16.23 -12.59
C PHE A 77 4.50 -16.54 -13.61
N PRO A 78 3.28 -16.91 -13.20
CA PRO A 78 2.18 -17.12 -14.12
C PRO A 78 1.90 -15.82 -14.89
N LYS A 79 1.96 -15.89 -16.22
CA LYS A 79 1.59 -14.78 -17.10
C LYS A 79 0.08 -14.75 -17.23
N VAL A 80 -0.52 -13.59 -16.98
CA VAL A 80 -1.93 -13.35 -17.25
C VAL A 80 -2.14 -13.37 -18.78
N ASP A 81 -3.20 -14.02 -19.25
CA ASP A 81 -3.53 -14.03 -20.67
C ASP A 81 -3.95 -12.64 -21.16
N GLY A 82 -3.71 -12.34 -22.45
CA GLY A 82 -4.03 -11.04 -23.03
C GLY A 82 -5.53 -10.73 -23.06
N ALA A 83 -6.41 -11.74 -23.13
CA ALA A 83 -7.85 -11.53 -23.03
C ALA A 83 -8.27 -11.23 -21.58
N GLU A 84 -7.65 -11.90 -20.60
CA GLU A 84 -7.88 -11.64 -19.18
C GLU A 84 -7.40 -10.24 -18.77
N GLN A 85 -6.23 -9.82 -19.26
CA GLN A 85 -5.71 -8.47 -19.03
C GLN A 85 -6.68 -7.41 -19.59
N ARG A 86 -7.13 -7.56 -20.85
CA ARG A 86 -8.12 -6.67 -21.46
C ARG A 86 -9.43 -6.61 -20.69
N ALA A 87 -9.93 -7.74 -20.18
CA ALA A 87 -11.14 -7.76 -19.36
C ALA A 87 -10.95 -6.94 -18.07
N ARG A 88 -9.81 -7.10 -17.39
CA ARG A 88 -9.47 -6.33 -16.19
C ARG A 88 -9.34 -4.83 -16.48
N ASP A 89 -8.76 -4.47 -17.62
CA ASP A 89 -8.61 -3.07 -18.02
C ASP A 89 -9.98 -2.43 -18.36
N LEU A 90 -10.90 -3.19 -18.96
CA LEU A 90 -12.29 -2.75 -19.16
C LEU A 90 -13.03 -2.54 -17.82
N ASP A 91 -12.90 -3.49 -16.89
CA ASP A 91 -13.50 -3.38 -15.56
C ASP A 91 -12.94 -2.19 -14.79
N ARG A 92 -11.61 -2.02 -14.79
CA ARG A 92 -10.93 -0.87 -14.19
C ARG A 92 -11.42 0.44 -14.79
N ARG A 93 -11.55 0.50 -16.12
CA ARG A 93 -12.06 1.67 -16.81
C ARG A 93 -13.49 1.99 -16.39
N GLN A 94 -14.35 0.97 -16.28
CA GLN A 94 -15.73 1.16 -15.85
C GLN A 94 -15.82 1.70 -14.42
N ILE A 95 -15.06 1.13 -13.48
CA ILE A 95 -14.99 1.59 -12.09
C ILE A 95 -14.57 3.06 -12.02
N LEU A 96 -13.48 3.42 -12.72
CA LEU A 96 -12.98 4.80 -12.70
C LEU A 96 -13.95 5.78 -13.38
N LEU A 97 -14.72 5.35 -14.39
CA LEU A 97 -15.75 6.17 -15.01
C LEU A 97 -16.92 6.44 -14.05
N ASP A 98 -17.31 5.44 -13.24
CA ASP A 98 -18.37 5.60 -12.25
C ASP A 98 -17.91 6.49 -11.09
N GLU A 99 -16.66 6.34 -10.63
CA GLU A 99 -16.03 7.25 -9.67
C GLU A 99 -15.93 8.68 -10.20
N LEU A 100 -15.52 8.84 -11.46
CA LEU A 100 -15.46 10.14 -12.13
C LEU A 100 -16.83 10.81 -12.14
N ARG A 101 -17.89 10.08 -12.49
CA ARG A 101 -19.26 10.60 -12.49
C ARG A 101 -19.67 11.06 -11.10
N SER A 102 -19.36 10.29 -10.06
CA SER A 102 -19.66 10.64 -8.67
C SER A 102 -18.92 11.93 -8.24
N GLU A 103 -17.62 12.04 -8.54
CA GLU A 103 -16.85 13.25 -8.20
C GLU A 103 -17.28 14.48 -9.03
N GLU A 104 -17.68 14.31 -10.29
CA GLU A 104 -18.25 15.41 -11.09
C GLU A 104 -19.60 15.89 -10.54
N GLN A 105 -20.47 14.99 -10.08
CA GLN A 105 -21.73 15.35 -9.42
C GLN A 105 -21.49 16.08 -8.10
N LYS A 106 -20.55 15.58 -7.29
CA LYS A 106 -20.13 16.23 -6.04
C LYS A 106 -19.55 17.63 -6.30
N LEU A 107 -18.72 17.78 -7.34
CA LEU A 107 -18.20 19.08 -7.74
C LEU A 107 -19.31 20.06 -8.12
N ALA A 108 -20.28 19.59 -8.90
CA ALA A 108 -21.43 20.40 -9.30
C ALA A 108 -22.25 20.85 -8.08
N ALA A 109 -22.52 19.94 -7.14
CA ALA A 109 -23.23 20.25 -5.91
C ALA A 109 -22.47 21.26 -5.03
N GLN A 110 -21.16 21.08 -4.84
CA GLN A 110 -20.33 22.02 -4.08
C GLN A 110 -20.26 23.40 -4.74
N ARG A 111 -20.14 23.45 -6.08
CA ARG A 111 -20.15 24.72 -6.83
C ARG A 111 -21.48 25.44 -6.70
N LEU A 112 -22.59 24.70 -6.73
CA LEU A 112 -23.92 25.26 -6.50
C LEU A 112 -24.04 25.83 -5.08
N GLU A 113 -23.62 25.08 -4.07
CA GLU A 113 -23.63 25.54 -2.67
C GLU A 113 -22.73 26.78 -2.48
N PHE A 114 -21.58 26.82 -3.16
CA PHE A 114 -20.64 27.92 -3.07
C PHE A 114 -21.19 29.21 -3.68
N ASN A 115 -22.16 29.10 -4.60
CA ASN A 115 -22.93 30.22 -5.13
C ASN A 115 -22.03 31.43 -5.49
N GLU A 116 -21.08 31.20 -6.40
CA GLU A 116 -20.10 32.21 -6.86
C GLU A 116 -19.24 32.83 -5.74
N GLY A 117 -19.07 32.12 -4.63
CA GLY A 117 -18.31 32.58 -3.46
C GLY A 117 -19.15 33.27 -2.40
N GLN A 118 -20.47 33.26 -2.56
CA GLN A 118 -21.43 33.76 -1.60
C GLN A 118 -22.40 32.65 -1.21
N PRO A 119 -21.93 31.59 -0.52
CA PRO A 119 -22.82 30.55 -0.04
C PRO A 119 -23.92 31.16 0.85
N GLU A 120 -25.12 30.60 0.81
CA GLU A 120 -26.23 31.12 1.62
C GLU A 120 -25.89 31.01 3.11
N ARG A 121 -26.15 32.08 3.89
CA ARG A 121 -25.93 32.06 5.34
C ARG A 121 -26.97 31.17 6.00
N GLN A 122 -26.51 30.18 6.75
CA GLN A 122 -27.41 29.30 7.48
C GLN A 122 -27.85 29.96 8.80
N GLY A 123 -29.08 29.67 9.26
CA GLY A 123 -29.66 30.32 10.45
C GLY A 123 -28.90 30.05 11.76
N ASN A 124 -28.10 28.98 11.80
CA ASN A 124 -27.16 28.64 12.88
C ASN A 124 -25.84 29.45 12.84
N GLU A 125 -25.56 30.16 11.75
CA GLU A 125 -24.33 30.96 11.53
C GLU A 125 -24.48 32.43 11.93
N ARG A 126 -25.03 32.68 13.13
CA ARG A 126 -25.17 34.03 13.67
C ARG A 126 -23.83 34.78 13.74
N ASN A 127 -22.72 34.06 13.95
CA ASN A 127 -21.37 34.62 13.93
C ASN A 127 -20.80 34.66 12.51
N TYR A 128 -20.34 35.83 12.07
CA TYR A 128 -19.75 36.04 10.75
C TYR A 128 -18.45 35.26 10.53
N ALA A 129 -17.65 35.00 11.58
CA ALA A 129 -16.43 34.21 11.47
C ALA A 129 -16.73 32.76 11.05
N LYS A 130 -17.77 32.14 11.61
CA LYS A 130 -18.17 30.76 11.23
C LYS A 130 -18.58 30.66 9.77
N TYR A 131 -19.26 31.69 9.27
CA TYR A 131 -19.63 31.78 7.85
C TYR A 131 -18.38 31.85 6.96
N GLN A 132 -17.40 32.70 7.31
CA GLN A 132 -16.15 32.82 6.55
C GLN A 132 -15.36 31.50 6.56
N GLU A 133 -15.28 30.82 7.69
CA GLU A 133 -14.63 29.51 7.81
C GLU A 133 -15.31 28.46 6.90
N ARG A 134 -16.65 28.38 6.92
CA ARG A 134 -17.38 27.46 6.04
C ARG A 134 -17.16 27.81 4.57
N ALA A 135 -17.25 29.08 4.20
CA ALA A 135 -17.02 29.51 2.82
C ALA A 135 -15.60 29.17 2.35
N ALA A 136 -14.59 29.37 3.20
CA ALA A 136 -13.21 28.98 2.92
C ALA A 136 -13.07 27.46 2.79
N GLN A 137 -13.69 26.68 3.69
CA GLN A 137 -13.68 25.22 3.65
C GLN A 137 -14.36 24.69 2.39
N LEU A 138 -15.48 25.28 1.98
CA LEU A 138 -16.21 24.91 0.77
C LEU A 138 -15.36 25.18 -0.48
N LYS A 139 -14.66 26.33 -0.53
CA LYS A 139 -13.70 26.64 -1.60
C LYS A 139 -12.56 25.62 -1.68
N GLU A 140 -11.98 25.26 -0.54
CA GLU A 140 -10.92 24.24 -0.45
C GLU A 140 -11.42 22.86 -0.92
N ASN A 141 -12.62 22.47 -0.48
CA ASN A 141 -13.25 21.22 -0.91
C ASN A 141 -13.49 21.18 -2.42
N ILE A 142 -13.95 22.28 -3.02
CA ILE A 142 -14.10 22.43 -4.48
C ILE A 142 -12.75 22.24 -5.18
N ASN A 143 -11.68 22.86 -4.67
CA ASN A 143 -10.36 22.73 -5.27
C ASN A 143 -9.86 21.27 -5.24
N ARG A 144 -10.00 20.59 -4.10
CA ARG A 144 -9.64 19.17 -3.95
C ARG A 144 -10.44 18.28 -4.89
N THR A 145 -11.75 18.45 -4.94
CA THR A 145 -12.60 17.66 -5.83
C THR A 145 -12.27 17.92 -7.30
N GLN A 146 -11.92 19.16 -7.69
CA GLN A 146 -11.44 19.44 -9.06
C GLN A 146 -10.16 18.68 -9.38
N GLN A 147 -9.17 18.69 -8.48
CA GLN A 147 -7.93 17.95 -8.66
C GLN A 147 -8.17 16.43 -8.79
N ASN A 148 -9.10 15.88 -8.00
CA ASN A 148 -9.49 14.47 -8.08
C ASN A 148 -10.12 14.13 -9.44
N VAL A 149 -11.05 14.97 -9.93
CA VAL A 149 -11.66 14.80 -11.26
C VAL A 149 -10.59 14.77 -12.35
N GLU A 150 -9.61 15.69 -12.28
CA GLU A 150 -8.52 15.70 -13.24
C GLU A 150 -7.59 14.49 -13.12
N ALA A 151 -7.31 14.02 -11.91
CA ALA A 151 -6.52 12.81 -11.66
C ALA A 151 -7.21 11.58 -12.26
N LEU A 152 -8.50 11.39 -11.99
CA LEU A 152 -9.29 10.29 -12.55
C LEU A 152 -9.32 10.33 -14.09
N LYS A 153 -9.49 11.51 -14.70
CA LYS A 153 -9.43 11.67 -16.16
C LYS A 153 -8.08 11.24 -16.73
N ARG A 154 -6.97 11.58 -16.07
CA ARG A 154 -5.62 11.14 -16.47
C ARG A 154 -5.45 9.64 -16.31
N GLU A 155 -5.92 9.06 -15.22
CA GLU A 155 -5.82 7.61 -14.99
C GLU A 155 -6.60 6.81 -16.03
N ILE A 156 -7.84 7.22 -16.34
CA ILE A 156 -8.67 6.60 -17.39
C ILE A 156 -7.95 6.66 -18.75
N ALA A 157 -7.32 7.79 -19.08
CA ALA A 157 -6.59 7.96 -20.33
C ALA A 157 -5.34 7.06 -20.44
N ASN A 158 -4.81 6.59 -19.31
CA ASN A 158 -3.62 5.76 -19.25
C ASN A 158 -3.90 4.25 -19.30
N ILE A 159 -5.16 3.82 -19.26
CA ILE A 159 -5.55 2.40 -19.36
C ILE A 159 -5.37 1.94 -20.82
N ARG A 160 -4.78 0.75 -21.02
CA ARG A 160 -4.45 0.18 -22.34
C ARG A 160 -4.71 -1.31 -22.37
#